data_AF-A0A534ZW00-F1
#
_entry.id   AF-A0A534ZW00-F1
#
_cell.length_a   1.000
_cell.length_b   1.000
_cell.length_c   1.000
_cell.angle_alpha   90.00
_cell.angle_beta   90.00
_cell.angle_gamma   90.00
#
_symmetry.space_group_name_H-M   'P 1'
#
loop_
_entity.id
_entity.type
_entity.pdbx_description
1 polymer ?
#
loop_
_entity_poly.entity_id
_entity_poly.type
_entity_poly.pdbx_seq_one_letter_code
_entity_poly.pdbx_strand_id
1 'polypeptide(L)'
;MSTLLVALVLLPVAVALVVGLIALLARPLVAPAMGGFERARFRRCLARAARAEARLKTEHLPAALNELEAAFCLITVRADPRLPELIARHHTALLSRLLTVADELPQHGVRLLALAKVDRLLERRREMQRAYLQLQTRPLRDARRLQLERELHRNARASRAAVRELVADLQLLSGRKVAYQ
;
A
#
# COMPACT_ATOMS: atom_id res chain seq x y z
N MET A 1 -56.09 -17.21 19.56
CA MET A 1 -55.14 -17.67 18.52
C MET A 1 -54.75 -16.59 17.50
N SER A 2 -55.55 -15.52 17.32
CA SER A 2 -55.28 -14.41 16.39
C SER A 2 -54.08 -13.52 16.75
N THR A 3 -53.85 -13.26 18.04
CA THR A 3 -52.76 -12.37 18.51
C THR A 3 -51.36 -12.99 18.34
N LEU A 4 -51.24 -14.31 18.50
CA LEU A 4 -49.98 -15.04 18.30
C LEU A 4 -49.55 -15.05 16.83
N LEU A 5 -50.49 -15.22 15.90
CA LEU A 5 -50.23 -15.14 14.45
C LEU A 5 -49.79 -13.74 14.03
N VAL A 6 -50.45 -12.70 14.57
CA VAL A 6 -50.09 -11.30 14.30
C VAL A 6 -48.70 -10.96 14.85
N ALA A 7 -48.36 -11.42 16.06
CA ALA A 7 -47.03 -11.24 16.64
C ALA A 7 -45.93 -11.98 15.86
N LEU A 8 -46.22 -13.20 15.37
CA LEU A 8 -45.27 -14.01 14.59
C LEU A 8 -44.89 -13.35 13.25
N VAL A 9 -45.81 -12.57 12.67
CA VAL A 9 -45.60 -11.85 11.39
C VAL A 9 -45.00 -10.46 11.61
N LEU A 10 -45.40 -9.74 12.67
CA LEU A 10 -44.90 -8.38 12.93
C LEU A 10 -43.47 -8.35 13.49
N LEU A 11 -43.08 -9.36 14.28
CA LEU A 11 -41.72 -9.44 14.84
C LEU A 11 -40.63 -9.44 13.76
N PRO A 12 -40.66 -10.29 12.70
CA PRO A 12 -39.62 -10.28 11.67
C PRO A 12 -39.61 -8.98 10.86
N VAL A 13 -40.77 -8.35 10.63
CA VAL A 13 -40.87 -7.06 9.94
C VAL A 13 -40.23 -5.95 10.77
N ALA A 14 -40.50 -5.91 12.08
CA ALA A 14 -39.88 -4.96 13.00
C ALA A 14 -38.35 -5.16 13.07
N VAL A 15 -37.88 -6.41 13.13
CA VAL A 15 -36.44 -6.72 13.09
C VAL A 15 -35.81 -6.26 11.77
N ALA A 16 -36.45 -6.54 10.62
CA ALA A 16 -35.94 -6.11 9.31
C ALA A 16 -35.86 -4.57 9.20
N LEU A 17 -36.85 -3.85 9.73
CA LEU A 17 -36.85 -2.38 9.79
C LEU A 17 -35.72 -1.84 10.66
N VAL A 18 -35.53 -2.42 11.85
CA VAL A 18 -34.43 -2.01 12.76
C VAL A 18 -33.08 -2.28 12.13
N VAL A 19 -32.87 -3.46 11.54
CA VAL A 19 -31.62 -3.80 10.83
C VAL A 19 -31.40 -2.86 9.64
N GLY A 20 -32.44 -2.57 8.86
CA GLY A 20 -32.38 -1.62 7.75
C GLY A 20 -32.00 -0.19 8.20
N LEU A 21 -32.57 0.28 9.31
CA LEU A 21 -32.28 1.58 9.90
C LEU A 21 -30.83 1.66 10.41
N ILE A 22 -30.35 0.63 11.12
CA ILE A 22 -28.97 0.53 11.56
C ILE A 22 -28.02 0.53 10.35
N ALA A 23 -28.33 -0.22 9.29
CA ALA A 23 -27.52 -0.24 8.08
C ALA A 23 -27.44 1.14 7.41
N LEU A 24 -28.55 1.88 7.35
CA LEU A 24 -28.62 3.26 6.84
C LEU A 24 -27.78 4.23 7.68
N LEU A 25 -27.86 4.13 9.00
CA LEU A 25 -27.09 4.97 9.93
C LEU A 25 -25.59 4.63 9.96
N ALA A 26 -25.24 3.35 9.74
CA ALA A 26 -23.85 2.90 9.72
C ALA A 26 -23.15 3.21 8.38
N ARG A 27 -23.89 3.29 7.27
CA ARG A 27 -23.36 3.58 5.93
C ARG A 27 -22.44 4.82 5.85
N PRO A 28 -22.76 5.99 6.44
CA PRO A 28 -21.86 7.15 6.45
C PRO A 28 -20.58 6.94 7.27
N LEU A 29 -20.55 6.00 8.21
CA LEU A 29 -19.39 5.72 9.06
C LEU A 29 -18.36 4.80 8.38
N VAL A 30 -18.74 4.08 7.32
CA VAL A 30 -17.85 3.15 6.61
C VAL A 30 -16.68 3.87 5.93
N ALA A 31 -16.95 5.00 5.26
CA ALA A 31 -15.94 5.78 4.57
C ALA A 31 -14.84 6.36 5.51
N PRO A 32 -15.18 7.05 6.62
CA PRO A 32 -14.17 7.56 7.55
C PRO A 32 -13.41 6.43 8.27
N ALA A 33 -14.06 5.29 8.58
CA ALA A 33 -13.39 4.14 9.16
C ALA A 33 -12.33 3.56 8.21
N MET A 34 -12.67 3.41 6.91
CA MET A 34 -11.73 2.98 5.89
C MET A 34 -10.56 3.96 5.71
N GLY A 35 -10.83 5.26 5.69
CA GLY A 35 -9.78 6.28 5.62
C GLY A 35 -8.84 6.25 6.83
N GLY A 36 -9.38 6.03 8.03
CA GLY A 36 -8.59 5.83 9.24
C GLY A 36 -7.68 4.60 9.15
N PHE A 37 -8.20 3.48 8.67
CA PHE A 37 -7.44 2.25 8.46
C PHE A 37 -6.31 2.42 7.43
N GLU A 38 -6.60 3.08 6.30
CA GLU A 38 -5.61 3.37 5.26
C GLU A 38 -4.46 4.24 5.80
N ARG A 39 -4.78 5.29 6.56
CA ARG A 39 -3.79 6.14 7.24
C ARG A 39 -2.98 5.38 8.27
N ALA A 40 -3.62 4.52 9.07
CA ALA A 40 -2.92 3.68 10.04
C ALA A 40 -1.92 2.74 9.35
N ARG A 41 -2.31 2.14 8.22
CA ARG A 41 -1.41 1.30 7.43
C ARG A 41 -0.26 2.11 6.82
N PHE A 42 -0.50 3.33 6.36
CA PHE A 42 0.55 4.23 5.90
C PHE A 42 1.52 4.62 7.03
N ARG A 43 1.01 4.93 8.23
CA ARG A 43 1.85 5.19 9.42
C ARG A 43 2.77 4.01 9.75
N ARG A 44 2.31 2.77 9.59
CA ARG A 44 3.17 1.58 9.76
C ARG A 44 4.32 1.54 8.73
N CYS A 45 4.07 1.96 7.48
CA CYS A 45 5.11 2.07 6.46
C CYS A 45 6.14 3.16 6.81
N LEU A 46 5.67 4.32 7.31
CA LEU A 46 6.56 5.38 7.79
C LEU A 46 7.43 4.91 8.97
N ALA A 47 6.83 4.21 9.93
CA ALA A 47 7.56 3.67 11.07
C ALA A 47 8.64 2.65 10.64
N ARG A 48 8.37 1.85 9.59
CA ARG A 48 9.37 0.94 9.02
C ARG A 48 10.54 1.69 8.38
N ALA A 49 10.27 2.75 7.63
CA ALA A 49 11.34 3.58 7.06
C ALA A 49 12.19 4.24 8.15
N ALA A 50 11.57 4.75 9.22
CA ALA A 50 12.30 5.30 10.36
C ALA A 50 13.17 4.25 11.08
N ARG A 51 12.65 3.03 11.26
CA ARG A 51 13.45 1.91 11.80
C ARG A 51 14.61 1.52 10.89
N ALA A 52 14.39 1.50 9.58
CA ALA A 52 15.45 1.24 8.63
C ALA A 52 16.57 2.28 8.75
N GLU A 53 16.21 3.56 8.86
CA GLU A 53 17.17 4.65 9.02
C GLU A 53 17.97 4.51 10.32
N ALA A 54 17.31 4.15 11.42
CA ALA A 54 18.01 3.85 12.68
C ALA A 54 19.00 2.68 12.54
N ARG A 55 18.65 1.64 11.78
CA ARG A 55 19.53 0.48 11.51
C ARG A 55 20.69 0.81 10.58
N LEU A 56 20.52 1.73 9.63
CA LEU A 56 21.61 2.22 8.79
C LEU A 56 22.66 2.94 9.64
N LYS A 57 22.24 3.73 10.63
CA LYS A 57 23.15 4.42 11.56
C LYS A 57 23.94 3.48 12.47
N THR A 58 23.39 2.30 12.78
CA THR A 58 24.08 1.29 13.60
C THR A 58 24.82 0.26 12.77
N GLU A 59 25.07 0.53 11.47
CA GLU A 59 25.81 -0.33 10.52
C GLU A 59 25.21 -1.72 10.25
N HIS A 60 23.93 -1.94 10.59
CA HIS A 60 23.25 -3.20 10.33
C HIS A 60 22.56 -3.20 8.96
N LEU A 61 23.37 -3.17 7.88
CA LEU A 61 22.87 -3.00 6.51
C LEU A 61 21.83 -4.03 6.07
N PRO A 62 22.00 -5.36 6.27
CA PRO A 62 20.99 -6.34 5.83
C PRO A 62 19.63 -6.13 6.52
N ALA A 63 19.64 -5.81 7.81
CA ALA A 63 18.42 -5.56 8.58
C ALA A 63 17.75 -4.24 8.16
N ALA A 64 18.54 -3.21 7.83
CA ALA A 64 18.03 -1.97 7.29
C ALA A 64 17.36 -2.16 5.93
N LEU A 65 17.99 -2.89 5.01
CA LEU A 65 17.44 -3.18 3.69
C LEU A 65 16.12 -3.95 3.75
N ASN A 66 15.99 -4.92 4.66
CA ASN A 66 14.75 -5.65 4.89
C ASN A 66 13.61 -4.73 5.40
N GLU A 67 13.93 -3.79 6.30
CA GLU A 67 12.95 -2.80 6.77
C GLU A 67 12.58 -1.78 5.66
N LEU A 68 13.53 -1.38 4.80
CA LEU A 68 13.26 -0.56 3.61
C LEU A 68 12.34 -1.28 2.63
N GLU A 69 12.58 -2.56 2.33
CA GLU A 69 11.68 -3.39 1.49
C GLU A 69 10.26 -3.38 2.06
N ALA A 70 10.15 -3.55 3.38
CA ALA A 70 8.88 -3.58 4.08
C ALA A 70 8.21 -2.21 4.22
N ALA A 71 8.95 -1.11 4.02
CA ALA A 71 8.45 0.27 4.08
C ALA A 71 7.73 0.72 2.79
N PHE A 72 7.86 -0.02 1.68
CA PHE A 72 7.09 0.26 0.46
C PHE A 72 5.60 0.03 0.67
N CYS A 73 4.84 1.14 0.71
CA CYS A 73 3.40 1.09 0.94
C CYS A 73 2.63 0.84 -0.36
N LEU A 74 2.30 -0.42 -0.65
CA LEU A 74 1.61 -0.85 -1.88
C LEU A 74 0.10 -1.09 -1.66
N ILE A 75 -0.53 -0.21 -0.87
CA ILE A 75 -1.95 -0.31 -0.53
C ILE A 75 -2.79 0.28 -1.66
N THR A 76 -4.00 -0.25 -1.88
CA THR A 76 -4.99 0.39 -2.75
C THR A 76 -5.80 1.36 -1.90
N VAL A 77 -5.70 2.65 -2.19
CA VAL A 77 -6.42 3.68 -1.45
C VAL A 77 -7.83 3.81 -2.00
N ARG A 78 -8.83 3.82 -1.14
CA ARG A 78 -10.24 3.83 -1.52
C ARG A 78 -11.00 5.00 -0.92
N ALA A 79 -10.57 5.54 0.22
CA ALA A 79 -11.34 6.55 0.95
C ALA A 79 -10.66 7.92 0.97
N ASP A 80 -9.34 7.98 1.15
CA ASP A 80 -8.63 9.25 1.29
C ASP A 80 -7.93 9.69 -0.02
N PRO A 81 -8.46 10.68 -0.78
CA PRO A 81 -7.88 11.07 -2.06
C PRO A 81 -6.52 11.78 -1.95
N ARG A 82 -6.13 12.25 -0.76
CA ARG A 82 -4.82 12.90 -0.53
C ARG A 82 -3.71 11.88 -0.28
N LEU A 83 -4.07 10.70 0.24
CA LEU A 83 -3.12 9.69 0.66
C LEU A 83 -2.24 9.11 -0.48
N PRO A 84 -2.70 8.93 -1.73
CA PRO A 84 -1.86 8.44 -2.82
C PRO A 84 -0.66 9.33 -3.10
N GLU A 85 -0.84 10.65 -2.99
CA GLU A 85 0.24 11.62 -3.23
C GLU A 85 1.26 11.60 -2.09
N LEU A 86 0.80 11.44 -0.84
CA LEU A 86 1.70 11.21 0.31
C LEU A 86 2.48 9.90 0.17
N ILE A 87 1.83 8.84 -0.31
CA ILE A 87 2.48 7.55 -0.59
C ILE A 87 3.53 7.71 -1.70
N ALA A 88 3.22 8.44 -2.78
CA ALA A 88 4.16 8.68 -3.86
C ALA A 88 5.42 9.42 -3.39
N ARG A 89 5.26 10.49 -2.60
CA ARG A 89 6.40 11.21 -1.98
C ARG A 89 7.24 10.32 -1.08
N HIS A 90 6.58 9.47 -0.28
CA HIS A 90 7.26 8.47 0.55
C HIS A 90 8.05 7.46 -0.28
N HIS A 91 7.50 7.00 -1.41
CA HIS A 91 8.21 6.11 -2.33
C HIS A 91 9.44 6.77 -2.95
N THR A 92 9.33 8.04 -3.37
CA THR A 92 10.48 8.81 -3.86
C THR A 92 11.58 8.90 -2.80
N ALA A 93 11.24 9.16 -1.54
CA ALA A 93 12.19 9.19 -0.44
C ALA A 93 12.85 7.83 -0.17
N LEU A 94 12.11 6.73 -0.30
CA LEU A 94 12.68 5.37 -0.19
C LEU A 94 13.65 5.07 -1.34
N LEU A 95 13.29 5.42 -2.57
CA LEU A 95 14.15 5.22 -3.74
C LEU A 95 15.42 6.04 -3.65
N SER A 96 15.33 7.31 -3.24
CA SER A 96 16.51 8.14 -3.02
C SER A 96 17.40 7.56 -1.93
N ARG A 97 16.82 7.00 -0.86
CA ARG A 97 17.62 6.37 0.19
C ARG A 97 18.31 5.10 -0.29
N LEU A 98 17.63 4.27 -1.08
CA LEU A 98 18.22 3.07 -1.69
C LEU A 98 19.33 3.44 -2.68
N LEU A 99 19.20 4.54 -3.42
CA LEU A 99 20.25 5.10 -4.25
C LEU A 99 21.48 5.50 -3.42
N THR A 100 21.30 6.26 -2.34
CA THR A 100 22.43 6.63 -1.47
C THR A 100 23.14 5.39 -0.91
N VAL A 101 22.39 4.39 -0.45
CA VAL A 101 22.97 3.12 0.02
C VAL A 101 23.69 2.37 -1.12
N ALA A 102 23.19 2.50 -2.35
CA ALA A 102 23.83 1.91 -3.51
C ALA A 102 25.13 2.64 -3.91
N ASP A 103 25.19 3.96 -3.77
CA ASP A 103 26.37 4.77 -4.08
C ASP A 103 27.49 4.56 -3.05
N GLU A 104 27.17 4.24 -1.80
CA GLU A 104 28.14 3.89 -0.76
C GLU A 104 28.85 2.54 -1.00
N LEU A 105 28.44 1.78 -2.01
CA LEU A 105 28.99 0.46 -2.33
C LEU A 105 29.89 0.53 -3.57
N PRO A 106 31.06 -0.14 -3.57
CA PRO A 106 32.14 0.10 -4.53
C PRO A 106 31.84 -0.28 -6.00
N GLN A 107 30.78 -1.03 -6.29
CA GLN A 107 30.43 -1.49 -7.64
C GLN A 107 29.38 -0.57 -8.30
N HIS A 108 29.85 0.54 -8.86
CA HIS A 108 29.06 1.69 -9.35
C HIS A 108 28.32 1.47 -10.70
N GLY A 109 28.45 0.32 -11.37
CA GLY A 109 28.15 0.24 -12.81
C GLY A 109 26.77 -0.26 -13.26
N VAL A 110 26.03 -1.06 -12.47
CA VAL A 110 24.92 -1.89 -13.02
C VAL A 110 23.55 -1.64 -12.34
N ARG A 111 23.47 -0.72 -11.37
CA ARG A 111 22.35 -0.69 -10.40
C ARG A 111 21.16 0.18 -10.79
N LEU A 112 21.26 0.91 -11.90
CA LEU A 112 20.20 1.79 -12.38
C LEU A 112 18.98 1.04 -12.94
N LEU A 113 19.15 -0.17 -13.47
CA LEU A 113 18.07 -0.85 -14.19
C LEU A 113 17.01 -1.44 -13.26
N ALA A 114 17.42 -2.09 -12.16
CA ALA A 114 16.49 -2.61 -11.15
C ALA A 114 15.74 -1.47 -10.44
N LEU A 115 16.44 -0.37 -10.12
CA LEU A 115 15.82 0.82 -9.55
C LEU A 115 14.83 1.49 -10.52
N ALA A 116 15.22 1.68 -11.79
CA ALA A 116 14.34 2.23 -12.82
C ALA A 116 13.10 1.37 -13.05
N LYS A 117 13.22 0.04 -12.96
CA LYS A 117 12.09 -0.89 -13.01
C LYS A 117 11.13 -0.66 -11.84
N VAL A 118 11.64 -0.51 -10.62
CA VAL A 118 10.82 -0.20 -9.45
C VAL A 118 10.14 1.16 -9.60
N ASP A 119 10.87 2.20 -9.98
CA ASP A 119 10.36 3.56 -10.19
C ASP A 119 9.21 3.57 -11.21
N ARG A 120 9.42 2.97 -12.39
CA ARG A 120 8.39 2.84 -13.43
C ARG A 120 7.14 2.11 -12.93
N LEU A 121 7.29 1.06 -12.13
CA LEU A 121 6.15 0.34 -11.56
C LEU A 121 5.37 1.18 -10.55
N LEU A 122 6.06 2.03 -9.78
CA LEU A 122 5.45 2.93 -8.79
C LEU A 122 4.75 4.12 -9.45
N GLU A 123 5.33 4.70 -10.50
CA GLU A 123 4.65 5.76 -11.26
C GLU A 123 3.40 5.21 -11.95
N ARG A 124 3.48 4.05 -12.61
CA ARG A 124 2.30 3.37 -13.17
C ARG A 124 1.24 3.12 -12.10
N ARG A 125 1.66 2.75 -10.88
CA ARG A 125 0.74 2.56 -9.74
C ARG A 125 0.01 3.85 -9.40
N ARG A 126 0.73 4.97 -9.33
CA ARG A 126 0.20 6.29 -9.02
C ARG A 126 -0.85 6.70 -10.05
N GLU A 127 -0.59 6.51 -11.33
CA GLU A 127 -1.55 6.74 -12.42
C GLU A 127 -2.81 5.89 -12.26
N MET A 128 -2.66 4.58 -12.04
CA MET A 128 -3.81 3.68 -11.81
C MET A 128 -4.62 4.07 -10.58
N GLN A 129 -3.96 4.51 -9.51
CA GLN A 129 -4.61 4.94 -8.27
C GLN A 129 -5.39 6.25 -8.47
N ARG A 130 -4.86 7.20 -9.25
CA ARG A 130 -5.59 8.41 -9.67
C ARG A 130 -6.82 8.07 -10.52
N ALA A 131 -6.64 7.22 -11.53
CA ALA A 131 -7.74 6.78 -12.39
C ALA A 131 -8.83 6.04 -11.59
N TYR A 132 -8.43 5.20 -10.62
CA TYR A 132 -9.35 4.49 -9.73
C TYR A 132 -10.21 5.45 -8.91
N LEU A 133 -9.61 6.47 -8.28
CA LEU A 133 -10.35 7.46 -7.49
C LEU A 133 -11.26 8.36 -8.34
N GLN A 134 -10.83 8.73 -9.55
CA GLN A 134 -11.67 9.46 -10.50
C GLN A 134 -12.90 8.68 -10.95
N LEU A 135 -12.85 7.35 -10.94
CA LEU A 135 -14.00 6.51 -11.29
C LEU A 135 -14.95 6.30 -10.10
N GLN A 136 -14.49 6.41 -8.85
CA GLN A 136 -15.38 6.31 -7.69
C GLN A 136 -16.43 7.42 -7.62
N THR A 137 -16.16 8.58 -8.20
CA THR A 137 -17.11 9.70 -8.25
C THR A 137 -18.20 9.51 -9.32
N ARG A 138 -18.16 8.44 -10.12
CA ARG A 138 -19.10 8.19 -11.22
C ARG A 138 -19.96 6.94 -10.98
N PRO A 139 -21.30 7.03 -11.04
CA PRO A 139 -22.19 5.96 -10.58
C PRO A 139 -22.35 4.73 -11.50
N LEU A 140 -21.73 4.68 -12.69
CA LEU A 140 -22.09 3.71 -13.75
C LEU A 140 -20.92 2.88 -14.34
N ARG A 141 -19.77 2.75 -13.67
CA ARG A 141 -18.58 2.05 -14.24
C ARG A 141 -17.93 1.01 -13.31
N ASP A 142 -18.73 0.12 -12.74
CA ASP A 142 -18.25 -0.93 -11.84
C ASP A 142 -17.29 -1.92 -12.50
N ALA A 143 -17.53 -2.32 -13.75
CA ALA A 143 -16.66 -3.26 -14.46
C ALA A 143 -15.22 -2.71 -14.64
N ARG A 144 -15.10 -1.43 -15.05
CA ARG A 144 -13.79 -0.78 -15.23
C ARG A 144 -13.09 -0.55 -13.89
N ARG A 145 -13.85 -0.23 -12.84
CA ARG A 145 -13.33 -0.09 -11.48
C ARG A 145 -12.75 -1.42 -10.98
N LEU A 146 -13.49 -2.52 -11.11
CA LEU A 146 -13.04 -3.86 -10.75
C LEU A 146 -11.80 -4.28 -11.53
N GLN A 147 -11.73 -3.93 -12.83
CA GLN A 147 -10.53 -4.16 -13.63
C GLN A 147 -9.31 -3.40 -13.07
N LEU A 148 -9.45 -2.11 -12.75
CA LEU A 148 -8.36 -1.32 -12.17
C LEU A 148 -7.92 -1.84 -10.80
N GLU A 149 -8.84 -2.33 -9.97
CA GLU A 149 -8.46 -2.99 -8.71
C GLU A 149 -7.58 -4.20 -8.96
N ARG A 150 -7.95 -5.07 -9.92
CA ARG A 150 -7.14 -6.23 -10.31
C ARG A 150 -5.77 -5.80 -10.84
N GLU A 151 -5.71 -4.75 -11.66
CA GLU A 151 -4.45 -4.21 -12.18
C GLU A 151 -3.57 -3.63 -11.06
N LEU A 152 -4.14 -2.90 -10.10
CA LEU A 152 -3.44 -2.39 -8.91
C LEU A 152 -2.90 -3.53 -8.03
N HIS A 153 -3.62 -4.65 -7.92
CA HIS A 153 -3.15 -5.84 -7.20
C HIS A 153 -2.02 -6.56 -7.96
N ARG A 154 -2.12 -6.68 -9.29
CA ARG A 154 -1.04 -7.24 -10.12
C ARG A 154 0.21 -6.38 -10.04
N ASN A 155 0.06 -5.07 -10.16
CA ASN A 155 1.16 -4.11 -10.02
C ASN A 155 1.76 -4.17 -8.61
N ALA A 156 0.98 -4.26 -7.53
CA ALA A 156 1.52 -4.41 -6.18
C ALA A 156 2.42 -5.64 -6.05
N ARG A 157 2.02 -6.78 -6.63
CA ARG A 157 2.85 -7.99 -6.64
C ARG A 157 4.13 -7.80 -7.46
N ALA A 158 4.03 -7.18 -8.64
CA ALA A 158 5.18 -6.89 -9.50
C ALA A 158 6.16 -5.91 -8.83
N SER A 159 5.68 -4.82 -8.23
CA SER A 159 6.49 -3.87 -7.46
C SER A 159 7.17 -4.56 -6.28
N ARG A 160 6.45 -5.40 -5.53
CA ARG A 160 7.03 -6.15 -4.40
C ARG A 160 8.15 -7.08 -4.86
N ALA A 161 7.97 -7.78 -5.97
CA ALA A 161 8.99 -8.65 -6.54
C ALA A 161 10.22 -7.85 -7.02
N ALA A 162 10.00 -6.74 -7.73
CA ALA A 162 11.09 -5.88 -8.21
C ALA A 162 11.88 -5.23 -7.06
N VAL A 163 11.21 -4.81 -5.98
CA VAL A 163 11.89 -4.27 -4.78
C VAL A 163 12.70 -5.36 -4.08
N ARG A 164 12.19 -6.59 -4.00
CA ARG A 164 12.93 -7.74 -3.42
C ARG A 164 14.17 -8.07 -4.23
N GLU A 165 14.04 -8.11 -5.56
CA GLU A 165 15.15 -8.30 -6.50
C GLU A 165 16.22 -7.23 -6.27
N LEU A 166 15.82 -5.95 -6.25
CA LEU A 166 16.73 -4.83 -5.96
C LEU A 166 17.43 -5.00 -4.60
N VAL A 167 16.69 -5.31 -3.54
CA VAL A 167 17.27 -5.48 -2.19
C VAL A 167 18.23 -6.67 -2.12
N ALA A 168 17.89 -7.79 -2.76
CA ALA A 168 18.77 -8.96 -2.84
C ALA A 168 20.08 -8.62 -3.58
N ASP A 169 20.00 -7.86 -4.68
CA ASP A 169 21.19 -7.37 -5.39
C ASP A 169 22.05 -6.46 -4.48
N LEU A 170 21.43 -5.58 -3.70
CA LEU A 170 22.15 -4.74 -2.73
C LEU A 170 22.86 -5.58 -1.66
N GLN A 171 22.21 -6.63 -1.16
CA GLN A 171 22.77 -7.53 -0.15
C GLN A 171 23.95 -8.36 -0.70
N LEU A 172 23.82 -8.93 -1.90
CA LEU A 172 24.90 -9.68 -2.55
C LEU A 172 26.15 -8.83 -2.76
N LEU A 173 25.97 -7.58 -3.17
CA LEU A 173 27.06 -6.64 -3.40
C LEU A 173 27.74 -6.22 -2.09
N SER A 174 26.96 -6.05 -1.02
CA SER A 174 27.53 -5.84 0.31
C SER A 174 28.35 -7.04 0.81
N GLY A 175 27.87 -8.27 0.59
CA GLY A 175 28.60 -9.48 1.00
C GLY A 175 29.96 -9.64 0.30
N ARG A 176 30.05 -9.25 -0.98
CA ARG A 176 31.31 -9.24 -1.73
C ARG A 176 32.32 -8.22 -1.19
N LYS A 177 31.88 -7.09 -0.64
CA LYS A 177 32.78 -6.10 0.00
C LYS A 177 33.51 -6.71 1.20
N VAL A 178 32.81 -7.50 2.01
CA VAL A 178 33.39 -8.15 3.21
C VAL A 178 34.38 -9.27 2.84
N ALA A 179 34.19 -9.94 1.70
CA ALA A 179 35.09 -11.02 1.26
C ALA A 179 36.42 -10.54 0.63
N TYR A 180 36.51 -9.26 0.24
CA TYR A 180 37.69 -8.65 -0.39
C TYR A 180 38.40 -7.62 0.51
N GLN A 181 37.92 -7.45 1.74
CA GLN A 181 38.59 -6.69 2.81
C GLN A 181 39.31 -7.67 3.75
#